data_AF-A0A2I4D5Z2-F1
#
_entry.id   AF-A0A2I4D5Z2-F1
#
_cell.length_a   1.000
_cell.length_b   1.000
_cell.length_c   1.000
_cell.angle_alpha   90.00
_cell.angle_beta   90.00
_cell.angle_gamma   90.00
#
_symmetry.space_group_name_H-M   'P 1'
#
loop_
_entity.id
_entity.type
_entity.pdbx_description
1 polymer ?
#
loop_
_entity_poly.entity_id
_entity_poly.type
_entity_poly.pdbx_seq_one_letter_code
_entity_poly.pdbx_strand_id
1 'polypeptide(L)'
;MFGHTCKRLHTIEPHTHRRLEERGLSGDIIQDLPCIYRNLHVLTAAAAAETDPDAIIEADQRDEPQEICLHFMRNSCKFQQKCRRIHFHLPYKWEVLVADSWTELPNMEDIEQDYCDPSKSHSSASQPVDFRTMTWKSLPVRRLSTVSSIRKPPHYSLTTRWLWFYKVGRGNWVEYGQQDDEQRSVTSQTLEEAYLSDKTDQVKVLKGQREYLICFKDMYQRNLKHRTKRRMCRRPLFVSRAEVERLVGELRKASDHLVLSSL
;
A
#
# COMPACT_ATOMS: atom_id res chain seq x y z
N MET A 1 -4.62 -11.71 -21.48
CA MET A 1 -4.94 -10.27 -21.62
C MET A 1 -4.86 -9.93 -23.09
N PHE A 2 -5.95 -9.48 -23.72
CA PHE A 2 -5.85 -8.96 -25.08
C PHE A 2 -5.29 -7.54 -25.00
N GLY A 3 -4.04 -7.39 -25.45
CA GLY A 3 -3.39 -6.09 -25.64
C GLY A 3 -3.96 -5.34 -26.85
N HIS A 4 -3.11 -4.52 -27.46
CA HIS A 4 -3.34 -3.67 -28.64
C HIS A 4 -3.89 -4.38 -29.91
N THR A 5 -4.23 -5.67 -29.82
CA THR A 5 -4.83 -6.48 -30.89
C THR A 5 -6.35 -6.65 -30.75
N CYS A 6 -6.97 -6.06 -29.72
CA CYS A 6 -8.42 -6.17 -29.55
C CYS A 6 -9.18 -5.31 -30.58
N LYS A 7 -9.98 -5.96 -31.43
CA LYS A 7 -10.80 -5.32 -32.48
C LYS A 7 -12.03 -4.56 -31.96
N ARG A 8 -12.17 -4.36 -30.64
CA ARG A 8 -13.34 -3.73 -30.00
C ARG A 8 -12.96 -2.36 -29.44
N LEU A 9 -13.86 -1.39 -29.52
CA LEU A 9 -13.68 -0.06 -28.95
C LEU A 9 -13.61 -0.14 -27.42
N HIS A 10 -12.48 0.30 -26.85
CA HIS A 10 -12.22 0.29 -25.40
C HIS A 10 -12.41 1.65 -24.74
N THR A 11 -12.74 2.67 -25.53
CA THR A 11 -12.97 4.04 -25.08
C THR A 11 -14.33 4.48 -25.60
N ILE A 12 -15.14 5.08 -24.73
CA ILE A 12 -16.42 5.68 -25.14
C ILE A 12 -16.08 6.93 -25.94
N GLU A 13 -16.46 6.96 -27.21
CA GLU A 13 -16.15 8.09 -28.07
C GLU A 13 -16.81 9.39 -27.57
N PRO A 14 -16.23 10.57 -27.83
CA PRO A 14 -16.76 11.85 -27.34
C PRO A 14 -18.22 12.11 -27.75
N HIS A 15 -18.63 11.62 -28.92
CA HIS A 15 -20.01 11.75 -29.40
C HIS A 15 -21.00 10.91 -28.58
N THR A 16 -20.61 9.69 -28.20
CA THR A 16 -21.37 8.80 -27.32
C THR A 16 -21.38 9.30 -25.88
N HIS A 17 -20.30 9.92 -25.41
CA HIS A 17 -20.22 10.52 -24.08
C HIS A 17 -21.30 11.60 -23.91
N ARG A 18 -21.38 12.55 -24.85
CA ARG A 18 -22.39 13.63 -24.81
C ARG A 18 -23.82 13.09 -24.85
N ARG A 19 -24.09 12.04 -25.64
CA ARG A 19 -25.42 11.40 -25.69
C ARG A 19 -25.81 10.67 -24.40
N LEU A 20 -24.83 10.19 -23.63
CA LEU A 20 -25.07 9.55 -22.34
C LEU A 20 -25.36 10.60 -21.25
N GLU A 21 -24.68 11.75 -21.30
CA GLU A 21 -24.97 12.91 -20.44
C GLU A 21 -26.37 13.49 -20.70
N GLU A 22 -26.75 13.64 -21.98
CA GLU A 22 -28.09 14.08 -22.37
C GLU A 22 -29.20 13.12 -21.89
N ARG A 23 -28.86 11.86 -21.59
CA ARG A 23 -29.77 10.86 -21.02
C ARG A 23 -29.71 10.76 -19.49
N GLY A 24 -29.01 11.68 -18.83
CA GLY A 24 -29.02 11.83 -17.38
C GLY A 24 -27.93 11.03 -16.64
N LEU A 25 -26.95 10.47 -17.34
CA LEU A 25 -25.76 9.88 -16.71
C LEU A 25 -24.73 10.98 -16.42
N SER A 26 -24.19 11.00 -15.21
CA SER A 26 -23.15 11.97 -14.86
C SER A 26 -21.79 11.59 -15.49
N GLY A 27 -20.97 12.59 -15.82
CA GLY A 27 -19.71 12.39 -16.54
C GLY A 27 -18.70 11.48 -15.82
N ASP A 28 -18.74 11.45 -14.49
CA ASP A 28 -17.98 10.53 -13.64
C ASP A 28 -18.42 9.07 -13.83
N ILE A 29 -19.73 8.81 -13.87
CA ILE A 29 -20.26 7.46 -14.14
C ILE A 29 -19.89 7.03 -15.57
N ILE A 30 -19.95 7.93 -16.55
CA ILE A 30 -19.61 7.63 -17.95
C ILE A 30 -18.12 7.32 -18.09
N GLN A 31 -17.26 8.03 -17.36
CA GLN A 31 -15.82 7.76 -17.31
C GLN A 31 -15.51 6.39 -16.69
N ASP A 32 -16.32 5.93 -15.74
CA ASP A 32 -16.19 4.64 -15.07
C ASP A 32 -16.91 3.49 -15.80
N LEU A 33 -17.80 3.75 -16.76
CA LEU A 33 -18.50 2.69 -17.52
C LEU A 33 -17.58 1.61 -18.10
N PRO A 34 -16.39 1.92 -18.68
CA PRO A 34 -15.47 0.91 -19.17
C PRO A 34 -14.92 -0.01 -18.07
N CYS A 35 -14.73 0.49 -16.83
CA CYS A 35 -14.28 -0.31 -15.70
C CYS A 35 -15.44 -1.13 -15.10
N ILE A 36 -16.63 -0.55 -15.02
CA ILE A 36 -17.87 -1.22 -14.57
C ILE A 36 -18.22 -2.37 -15.52
N TYR A 37 -18.15 -2.18 -16.84
CA TYR A 37 -18.46 -3.21 -17.84
C TYR A 37 -17.40 -4.32 -17.88
N ARG A 38 -16.13 -3.98 -17.58
CA ARG A 38 -15.06 -4.97 -17.40
C ARG A 38 -15.34 -5.86 -16.19
N ASN A 39 -15.80 -5.29 -15.07
CA ASN A 39 -16.22 -6.05 -13.89
C ASN A 39 -17.41 -6.96 -14.21
N LEU A 40 -18.40 -6.47 -14.95
CA LEU A 40 -19.55 -7.28 -15.37
C LEU A 40 -19.12 -8.50 -16.20
N HIS A 41 -18.26 -8.31 -17.20
CA HIS A 41 -17.73 -9.43 -17.99
C HIS A 41 -16.96 -10.45 -17.16
N VAL A 42 -16.22 -10.01 -16.14
CA VAL A 42 -15.49 -10.89 -15.21
C VAL A 42 -16.49 -11.69 -14.36
N LEU A 43 -17.56 -11.05 -13.88
CA LEU A 43 -18.62 -11.72 -13.11
C LEU A 43 -19.40 -12.74 -13.96
N THR A 44 -19.73 -12.40 -15.22
CA THR A 44 -20.41 -13.32 -16.13
C THR A 44 -19.51 -14.48 -16.57
N ALA A 45 -18.20 -14.24 -16.74
CA ALA A 45 -17.23 -15.29 -17.05
C ALA A 45 -16.99 -16.22 -15.84
N ALA A 46 -16.94 -15.68 -14.62
CA ALA A 46 -16.85 -16.46 -13.39
C ALA A 46 -18.10 -17.35 -13.19
N ALA A 47 -19.29 -16.83 -13.50
CA ALA A 47 -20.53 -17.61 -13.48
C ALA A 47 -20.60 -18.69 -14.57
N ALA A 48 -19.91 -18.50 -15.69
CA ALA A 48 -19.83 -19.49 -16.77
C ALA A 48 -18.72 -20.56 -16.55
N ALA A 49 -17.80 -20.33 -15.61
CA ALA A 49 -16.64 -21.18 -15.36
C ALA A 49 -16.88 -22.32 -14.36
N GLU A 50 -18.12 -22.55 -13.90
CA GLU A 50 -18.46 -23.69 -13.02
C GLU A 50 -18.36 -25.07 -13.72
N THR A 51 -17.87 -25.15 -14.96
CA THR A 51 -17.80 -26.39 -15.76
C THR A 51 -16.40 -26.85 -16.17
N ASP A 52 -15.32 -26.16 -15.79
CA ASP A 52 -13.96 -26.57 -16.19
C ASP A 52 -12.89 -26.33 -15.10
N PRO A 53 -12.41 -27.38 -14.41
CA PRO A 53 -11.42 -27.28 -13.33
C PRO A 53 -10.04 -26.77 -13.78
N ASP A 54 -9.69 -26.85 -15.07
CA ASP A 54 -8.35 -26.47 -15.55
C ASP A 54 -8.19 -24.95 -15.76
N ALA A 55 -9.30 -24.19 -15.76
CA ALA A 55 -9.26 -22.72 -15.77
C ALA A 55 -8.89 -22.11 -14.40
N ILE A 56 -8.91 -22.91 -13.33
CA ILE A 56 -8.61 -22.49 -11.95
C ILE A 56 -7.12 -22.11 -11.79
N ILE A 57 -6.23 -22.67 -12.62
CA ILE A 57 -4.77 -22.49 -12.50
C ILE A 57 -4.28 -21.15 -13.10
N GLU A 58 -5.03 -20.52 -14.02
CA GLU A 58 -4.64 -19.24 -14.65
C GLU A 58 -5.40 -18.01 -14.12
N ALA A 59 -6.51 -18.18 -13.40
CA ALA A 59 -7.26 -17.07 -12.83
C ALA A 59 -6.68 -16.52 -11.50
N ASP A 60 -5.87 -17.32 -10.79
CA ASP A 60 -5.24 -17.00 -9.50
C ASP A 60 -4.07 -16.00 -9.60
N GLN A 61 -3.63 -15.64 -10.81
CA GLN A 61 -2.41 -14.83 -11.04
C GLN A 61 -2.64 -13.31 -11.15
N ARG A 62 -3.82 -12.79 -10.78
CA ARG A 62 -4.11 -11.34 -10.89
C ARG A 62 -4.42 -10.62 -9.58
N ASP A 63 -4.15 -11.24 -8.44
CA ASP A 63 -4.29 -10.60 -7.13
C ASP A 63 -3.17 -11.00 -6.13
N GLU A 64 -2.00 -11.42 -6.63
CA GLU A 64 -0.86 -11.71 -5.76
C GLU A 64 -0.24 -10.39 -5.26
N PRO A 65 -0.03 -10.24 -3.93
CA PRO A 65 0.52 -9.04 -3.35
C PRO A 65 1.94 -8.82 -3.86
N GLN A 66 2.18 -7.64 -4.44
CA GLN A 66 3.49 -7.17 -4.89
C GLN A 66 4.40 -6.83 -3.68
N GLU A 67 4.58 -7.81 -2.79
CA GLU A 67 5.38 -7.71 -1.59
C GLU A 67 6.83 -8.11 -1.85
N ILE A 68 7.74 -7.42 -1.17
CA ILE A 68 9.17 -7.75 -1.18
C ILE A 68 9.41 -9.00 -0.34
N CYS A 69 10.19 -9.92 -0.88
CA CYS A 69 10.50 -11.21 -0.27
C CYS A 69 11.44 -11.04 0.93
N LEU A 70 10.91 -11.21 2.15
CA LEU A 70 11.70 -11.20 3.39
C LEU A 70 12.85 -12.22 3.37
N HIS A 71 12.62 -13.40 2.80
CA HIS A 71 13.64 -14.45 2.74
C HIS A 71 14.79 -14.09 1.81
N PHE A 72 14.52 -13.35 0.73
CA PHE A 72 15.56 -12.90 -0.18
C PHE A 72 16.50 -11.91 0.50
N MET A 73 15.95 -10.90 1.20
CA MET A 73 16.78 -9.95 1.97
C MET A 73 17.68 -10.63 3.01
N ARG A 74 17.24 -11.79 3.54
CA ARG A 74 18.00 -12.61 4.49
C ARG A 74 18.90 -13.65 3.83
N ASN A 75 19.02 -13.66 2.50
CA ASN A 75 19.73 -14.68 1.72
C ASN A 75 19.28 -16.13 2.00
N SER A 76 18.00 -16.31 2.33
CA SER A 76 17.39 -17.61 2.69
C SER A 76 16.26 -18.04 1.74
N CYS A 77 16.02 -17.29 0.66
CA CYS A 77 14.97 -17.64 -0.30
C CYS A 77 15.38 -18.86 -1.14
N LYS A 78 14.67 -19.98 -0.96
CA LYS A 78 14.91 -21.22 -1.72
C LYS A 78 14.33 -21.20 -3.13
N PHE A 79 13.42 -20.27 -3.42
CA PHE A 79 12.68 -20.22 -4.69
C PHE A 79 13.43 -19.47 -5.80
N GLN A 80 14.44 -18.66 -5.47
CA GLN A 80 15.24 -17.89 -6.44
C GLN A 80 14.33 -17.19 -7.48
N GLN A 81 14.54 -17.41 -8.77
CA GLN A 81 13.75 -16.80 -9.85
C GLN A 81 12.30 -17.30 -9.94
N LYS A 82 11.95 -18.38 -9.23
CA LYS A 82 10.57 -18.90 -9.14
C LYS A 82 9.80 -18.29 -7.95
N CYS A 83 10.39 -17.36 -7.21
CA CYS A 83 9.69 -16.71 -6.11
C CYS A 83 8.60 -15.80 -6.67
N ARG A 84 7.36 -15.95 -6.17
CA ARG A 84 6.24 -15.06 -6.54
C ARG A 84 6.38 -13.65 -5.96
N ARG A 85 7.23 -13.48 -4.94
CA ARG A 85 7.54 -12.20 -4.30
C ARG A 85 8.72 -11.50 -4.95
N ILE A 86 8.79 -10.20 -4.76
CA ILE A 86 9.82 -9.36 -5.38
C ILE A 86 11.14 -9.53 -4.64
N HIS A 87 12.20 -9.90 -5.37
CA HIS A 87 13.55 -9.97 -4.84
C HIS A 87 14.20 -8.60 -4.89
N PHE A 88 14.27 -7.96 -3.73
CA PHE A 88 14.88 -6.64 -3.57
C PHE A 88 15.64 -6.55 -2.25
N HIS A 89 16.72 -5.77 -2.22
CA HIS A 89 17.67 -5.75 -1.09
C HIS A 89 17.27 -4.75 0.03
N LEU A 90 16.25 -3.92 -0.19
CA LEU A 90 15.66 -3.03 0.82
C LEU A 90 14.21 -3.43 1.11
N PRO A 91 13.65 -3.07 2.29
CA PRO A 91 12.27 -3.40 2.66
C PRO A 91 11.23 -2.53 1.93
N TYR A 92 11.68 -1.61 1.08
CA TYR A 92 10.89 -0.75 0.21
C TYR A 92 11.54 -0.67 -1.17
N LYS A 93 10.72 -0.44 -2.19
CA LYS A 93 11.17 -0.22 -3.57
C LYS A 93 10.27 0.81 -4.22
N TRP A 94 10.87 1.79 -4.90
CA TRP A 94 10.17 2.86 -5.60
C TRP A 94 10.30 2.67 -7.10
N GLU A 95 9.18 2.70 -7.81
CA GLU A 95 9.13 2.48 -9.25
C GLU A 95 8.21 3.49 -9.93
N VAL A 96 8.57 3.92 -11.13
CA VAL A 96 7.77 4.78 -12.00
C VAL A 96 7.30 3.99 -13.21
N LEU A 97 6.06 4.23 -13.63
CA LEU A 97 5.50 3.63 -14.83
C LEU A 97 5.95 4.42 -16.07
N VAL A 98 6.77 3.79 -16.91
CA VAL A 98 7.27 4.37 -18.16
C VAL A 98 6.82 3.49 -19.33
N ALA A 99 6.14 4.09 -20.29
CA ALA A 99 5.40 3.41 -21.36
C ALA A 99 4.33 2.46 -20.78
N ASP A 100 4.70 1.22 -20.45
CA ASP A 100 3.84 0.21 -19.83
C ASP A 100 4.61 -0.66 -18.81
N SER A 101 5.81 -0.24 -18.41
CA SER A 101 6.71 -1.00 -17.55
C SER A 101 7.11 -0.21 -16.32
N TRP A 102 7.05 -0.87 -15.16
CA TRP A 102 7.54 -0.32 -13.90
C TRP A 102 9.08 -0.34 -13.89
N THR A 103 9.68 0.84 -13.76
CA THR A 103 11.12 1.06 -13.77
C THR A 103 11.56 1.65 -12.45
N GLU A 104 12.71 1.22 -11.91
CA GLU A 104 13.20 1.68 -10.61
C GLU A 104 13.53 3.18 -10.63
N LEU A 105 13.09 3.90 -9.59
CA LEU A 105 13.47 5.29 -9.39
C LEU A 105 14.88 5.37 -8.76
N PRO A 106 15.75 6.29 -9.22
CA PRO A 106 17.02 6.55 -8.56
C PRO A 106 16.80 7.18 -7.17
N ASN A 107 17.80 7.11 -6.31
CA ASN A 107 17.79 7.74 -4.98
C ASN A 107 16.60 7.33 -4.09
N MET A 108 16.15 6.07 -4.21
CA MET A 108 14.97 5.58 -3.52
C MET A 108 15.05 5.63 -1.99
N GLU A 109 16.26 5.61 -1.41
CA GLU A 109 16.45 5.76 0.04
C GLU A 109 16.10 7.17 0.51
N ASP A 110 16.51 8.21 -0.24
CA ASP A 110 16.13 9.59 0.05
C ASP A 110 14.63 9.81 -0.13
N ILE A 111 14.04 9.22 -1.19
CA ILE A 111 12.60 9.25 -1.43
C ILE A 111 11.85 8.56 -0.28
N GLU A 112 12.32 7.40 0.18
CA GLU A 112 11.73 6.68 1.30
C GLU A 112 11.84 7.49 2.58
N GLN A 113 13.01 8.05 2.90
CA GLN A 113 13.22 8.85 4.09
C GLN A 113 12.24 10.03 4.14
N ASP A 114 12.07 10.70 2.99
CA ASP A 114 11.12 11.80 2.87
C ASP A 114 9.67 11.33 2.93
N TYR A 115 9.35 10.18 2.36
CA TYR A 115 8.01 9.61 2.41
C TYR A 115 7.62 9.24 3.85
N CYS A 116 8.55 8.71 4.64
CA CYS A 116 8.32 8.34 6.04
C CYS A 116 7.91 9.53 6.91
N ASP A 117 8.32 10.75 6.54
CA ASP A 117 7.95 11.98 7.25
C ASP A 117 6.53 12.44 6.84
N PRO A 118 5.54 12.41 7.76
CA PRO A 118 4.18 12.83 7.44
C PRO A 118 4.06 14.33 7.13
N SER A 119 5.03 15.16 7.53
CA SER A 119 5.06 16.59 7.23
C SER A 119 5.44 16.87 5.76
N LYS A 120 6.13 15.93 5.11
CA LYS A 120 6.53 16.04 3.71
C LYS A 120 5.42 15.56 2.78
N SER A 121 5.17 16.37 1.77
CA SER A 121 4.24 16.03 0.66
C SER A 121 4.97 15.60 -0.61
N HIS A 122 6.28 15.88 -0.68
CA HIS A 122 7.11 15.65 -1.84
C HIS A 122 8.51 15.20 -1.38
N SER A 123 9.24 14.49 -2.24
CA SER A 123 10.67 14.23 -2.01
C SER A 123 11.51 15.50 -2.23
N SER A 124 12.72 15.52 -1.69
CA SER A 124 13.62 16.69 -1.68
C SER A 124 14.45 16.84 -2.96
N ALA A 125 14.23 15.96 -3.95
CA ALA A 125 14.95 15.97 -5.23
C ALA A 125 14.50 17.13 -6.14
N SER A 126 15.35 17.51 -7.11
CA SER A 126 15.02 18.54 -8.12
C SER A 126 13.78 18.20 -8.95
N GLN A 127 13.53 16.91 -9.15
CA GLN A 127 12.31 16.37 -9.75
C GLN A 127 11.63 15.50 -8.71
N PRO A 128 10.79 16.10 -7.85
CA PRO A 128 10.28 15.41 -6.69
C PRO A 128 9.14 14.45 -7.05
N VAL A 129 9.02 13.39 -6.26
CA VAL A 129 7.84 12.52 -6.25
C VAL A 129 6.78 13.19 -5.38
N ASP A 130 5.56 13.35 -5.89
CA ASP A 130 4.41 13.79 -5.09
C ASP A 130 3.81 12.58 -4.36
N PHE A 131 3.92 12.57 -3.03
CA PHE A 131 3.46 11.48 -2.17
C PHE A 131 1.95 11.43 -1.97
N ARG A 132 1.22 12.47 -2.36
CA ARG A 132 -0.24 12.52 -2.29
C ARG A 132 -0.87 11.93 -3.54
N THR A 133 -0.36 12.32 -4.71
CA THR A 133 -0.87 11.85 -6.00
C THR A 133 -0.17 10.57 -6.46
N MET A 134 0.95 10.20 -5.83
CA MET A 134 1.81 9.10 -6.25
C MET A 134 2.28 9.28 -7.69
N THR A 135 2.87 10.44 -7.98
CA THR A 135 3.35 10.80 -9.33
C THR A 135 4.76 11.38 -9.34
N TRP A 136 5.46 11.22 -10.46
CA TRP A 136 6.74 11.86 -10.77
C TRP A 136 6.71 12.36 -12.22
N LYS A 137 6.79 13.68 -12.43
CA LYS A 137 6.56 14.31 -13.76
C LYS A 137 5.24 13.85 -14.41
N SER A 138 4.18 13.77 -13.61
CA SER A 138 2.86 13.25 -14.03
C SER A 138 2.82 11.76 -14.41
N LEU A 139 3.94 11.03 -14.32
CA LEU A 139 3.96 9.58 -14.47
C LEU A 139 3.56 8.93 -13.15
N PRO A 140 2.73 7.87 -13.17
CA PRO A 140 2.39 7.11 -11.97
C PRO A 140 3.63 6.51 -11.30
N VAL A 141 3.67 6.58 -9.98
CA VAL A 141 4.70 5.99 -9.14
C VAL A 141 4.06 4.99 -8.19
N ARG A 142 4.77 3.91 -7.86
CA ARG A 142 4.37 2.99 -6.79
C ARG A 142 5.50 2.76 -5.81
N ARG A 143 5.11 2.53 -4.56
CA ARG A 143 5.97 2.05 -3.49
C ARG A 143 5.59 0.60 -3.17
N LEU A 144 6.55 -0.30 -3.33
CA LEU A 144 6.45 -1.68 -2.90
C LEU A 144 7.04 -1.81 -1.51
N SER A 145 6.55 -2.78 -0.73
CA SER A 145 7.02 -2.97 0.64
C SER A 145 7.13 -4.45 0.98
N THR A 146 7.87 -4.75 2.04
CA THR A 146 7.72 -6.04 2.72
C THR A 146 6.35 -6.13 3.36
N VAL A 147 5.98 -7.35 3.75
CA VAL A 147 4.76 -7.62 4.52
C VAL A 147 4.67 -6.72 5.76
N SER A 148 3.46 -6.26 6.09
CA SER A 148 3.20 -5.48 7.31
C SER A 148 3.61 -6.26 8.55
N SER A 149 4.22 -5.57 9.53
CA SER A 149 4.64 -6.17 10.80
C SER A 149 3.49 -6.82 11.58
N ILE A 150 2.24 -6.38 11.36
CA ILE A 150 1.04 -6.98 11.96
C ILE A 150 0.82 -8.43 11.54
N ARG A 151 1.16 -8.78 10.28
CA ARG A 151 0.90 -10.11 9.72
C ARG A 151 1.99 -11.12 10.07
N LYS A 152 3.00 -10.71 10.86
CA LYS A 152 4.12 -11.56 11.23
C LYS A 152 4.43 -11.42 12.72
N PRO A 153 4.96 -12.46 13.36
CA PRO A 153 5.44 -12.36 14.74
C PRO A 153 6.55 -11.31 14.89
N PRO A 154 6.73 -10.70 16.09
CA PRO A 154 7.70 -9.62 16.32
C PRO A 154 9.16 -9.96 16.00
N HIS A 155 9.53 -11.25 16.05
CA HIS A 155 10.88 -11.70 15.71
C HIS A 155 11.17 -11.69 14.19
N TYR A 156 10.16 -11.45 13.35
CA TYR A 156 10.39 -11.19 11.94
C TYR A 156 10.88 -9.75 11.74
N SER A 157 12.20 -9.58 11.77
CA SER A 157 12.86 -8.33 11.36
C SER A 157 12.65 -8.02 9.87
N LEU A 158 12.81 -6.74 9.49
CA LEU A 158 12.63 -6.22 8.12
C LEU A 158 11.19 -6.24 7.58
N THR A 159 10.19 -6.56 8.40
CA THR A 159 8.78 -6.29 8.08
C THR A 159 8.52 -4.78 8.08
N THR A 160 7.61 -4.32 7.23
CA THR A 160 7.26 -2.90 7.20
C THR A 160 6.38 -2.56 8.38
N ARG A 161 6.89 -1.74 9.31
CA ARG A 161 6.11 -1.21 10.42
C ARG A 161 5.38 0.05 9.94
N TRP A 162 4.05 0.01 9.92
CA TRP A 162 3.23 1.15 9.53
C TRP A 162 2.83 1.98 10.75
N LEU A 163 3.06 3.28 10.66
CA LEU A 163 2.72 4.28 11.66
C LEU A 163 1.55 5.12 11.16
N TRP A 164 0.67 5.48 12.08
CA TRP A 164 -0.49 6.30 11.82
C TRP A 164 -0.36 7.63 12.53
N PHE A 165 -0.67 8.70 11.82
CA PHE A 165 -0.57 10.07 12.33
C PHE A 165 -1.88 10.81 12.13
N TYR A 166 -2.15 11.78 13.00
CA TYR A 166 -3.18 12.79 12.81
C TYR A 166 -2.59 14.19 12.83
N LYS A 167 -3.15 15.06 12.00
CA LYS A 167 -2.72 16.45 11.92
C LYS A 167 -3.27 17.25 13.10
N VAL A 168 -2.37 17.93 13.80
CA VAL A 168 -2.67 18.89 14.88
C VAL A 168 -2.50 20.31 14.34
N GLY A 169 -3.01 21.31 15.08
CA GLY A 169 -2.88 22.72 14.71
C GLY A 169 -1.43 23.11 14.38
N ARG A 170 -1.25 24.06 13.45
CA ARG A 170 0.03 24.52 12.86
C ARG A 170 0.76 23.55 11.92
N GLY A 171 0.14 22.46 11.48
CA GLY A 171 0.75 21.59 10.48
C GLY A 171 1.49 20.39 11.03
N ASN A 172 1.64 20.31 12.35
CA ASN A 172 2.32 19.21 13.02
C ASN A 172 1.52 17.92 12.94
N TRP A 173 2.23 16.80 12.87
CA TRP A 173 1.66 15.46 12.91
C TRP A 173 2.01 14.79 14.22
N VAL A 174 1.04 14.09 14.80
CA VAL A 174 1.23 13.31 16.02
C VAL A 174 0.87 11.87 15.75
N GLU A 175 1.74 10.96 16.17
CA GLU A 175 1.51 9.51 16.05
C GLU A 175 0.40 9.05 17.03
N TYR A 176 -0.45 8.14 16.58
CA TYR A 176 -1.41 7.46 17.45
C TYR A 176 -0.66 6.57 18.46
N GLY A 177 -0.92 6.79 19.76
CA GLY A 177 -0.32 6.04 20.87
C GLY A 177 0.98 6.63 21.44
N GLN A 178 1.56 7.68 20.86
CA GLN A 178 2.83 8.25 21.34
C GLN A 178 2.67 9.25 22.51
N GLN A 179 1.53 9.94 22.60
CA GLN A 179 1.29 11.03 23.59
C GLN A 179 0.25 10.70 24.66
N ASP A 180 -0.33 9.50 24.63
CA ASP A 180 -1.40 9.15 25.56
C ASP A 180 -0.83 8.21 26.64
N ASP A 181 -0.61 8.76 27.84
CA ASP A 181 -0.20 8.03 29.07
C ASP A 181 -1.30 7.07 29.60
N GLU A 182 -2.44 6.98 28.89
CA GLU A 182 -3.57 6.15 29.28
C GLU A 182 -3.56 4.81 28.52
N GLN A 183 -3.68 3.71 29.27
CA GLN A 183 -3.83 2.32 28.79
C GLN A 183 -4.98 2.08 27.79
N ARG A 184 -5.84 3.07 27.52
CA ARG A 184 -7.03 2.98 26.64
C ARG A 184 -6.91 3.77 25.35
N SER A 185 -5.71 4.19 24.97
CA SER A 185 -5.48 4.92 23.72
C SER A 185 -5.34 3.97 22.52
N VAL A 186 -5.90 4.39 21.39
CA VAL A 186 -5.70 3.69 20.12
C VAL A 186 -4.30 3.99 19.58
N THR A 187 -3.58 2.92 19.23
CA THR A 187 -2.20 2.97 18.74
C THR A 187 -2.13 2.81 17.22
N SER A 188 -0.98 3.17 16.63
CA SER A 188 -0.66 2.85 15.23
C SER A 188 -0.87 1.37 14.90
N GLN A 189 -0.55 0.46 15.83
CA GLN A 189 -0.68 -0.98 15.64
C GLN A 189 -2.16 -1.38 15.46
N THR A 190 -3.03 -0.92 16.37
CA THR A 190 -4.47 -1.21 16.33
C THR A 190 -5.13 -0.64 15.06
N LEU A 191 -4.70 0.54 14.60
CA LEU A 191 -5.21 1.12 13.36
C LEU A 191 -4.74 0.36 12.11
N GLU A 192 -3.50 -0.11 12.10
CA GLU A 192 -3.00 -0.93 11.00
C GLU A 192 -3.70 -2.29 10.94
N GLU A 193 -3.96 -2.93 12.09
CA GLU A 193 -4.76 -4.16 12.18
C GLU A 193 -6.15 -3.98 11.57
N ALA A 194 -6.84 -2.90 11.94
CA ALA A 194 -8.16 -2.60 11.40
C ALA A 194 -8.11 -2.26 9.90
N TYR A 195 -7.13 -1.46 9.47
CA TYR A 195 -6.94 -1.09 8.06
C TYR A 195 -6.67 -2.31 7.16
N LEU A 196 -5.90 -3.28 7.66
CA LEU A 196 -5.61 -4.51 6.91
C LEU A 196 -6.79 -5.49 6.89
N SER A 197 -7.73 -5.36 7.83
CA SER A 197 -8.95 -6.16 7.89
C SER A 197 -10.02 -5.62 6.94
N ASP A 198 -10.28 -4.30 6.99
CA ASP A 198 -11.17 -3.62 6.05
C ASP A 198 -10.71 -2.16 5.82
N LYS A 199 -10.30 -1.87 4.58
CA LYS A 199 -9.83 -0.53 4.16
C LYS A 199 -10.96 0.48 3.95
N THR A 200 -12.20 0.01 3.86
CA THR A 200 -13.40 0.82 3.59
C THR A 200 -14.21 1.12 4.84
N ASP A 201 -13.92 0.40 5.93
CA ASP A 201 -14.63 0.53 7.19
C ASP A 201 -14.37 1.86 7.91
N GLN A 202 -15.29 2.20 8.81
CA GLN A 202 -15.17 3.30 9.75
C GLN A 202 -15.02 2.77 11.17
N VAL A 203 -13.83 2.95 11.73
CA VAL A 203 -13.49 2.42 13.05
C VAL A 203 -13.79 3.47 14.12
N LYS A 204 -14.55 3.07 15.15
CA LYS A 204 -14.73 3.89 16.35
C LYS A 204 -13.55 3.71 17.29
N VAL A 205 -12.96 4.81 17.71
CA VAL A 205 -11.81 4.83 18.60
C VAL A 205 -12.07 5.72 19.79
N LEU A 206 -11.66 5.24 20.96
CA LEU A 206 -11.65 6.02 22.20
C LEU A 206 -10.24 6.59 22.41
N LYS A 207 -10.16 7.88 22.72
CA LYS A 207 -8.92 8.54 23.13
C LYS A 207 -9.26 9.41 24.34
N GLY A 208 -8.86 8.94 25.52
CA GLY A 208 -9.39 9.41 26.80
C GLY A 208 -10.90 9.28 26.87
N GLN A 209 -11.58 10.34 27.31
CA GLN A 209 -13.05 10.39 27.39
C GLN A 209 -13.74 10.78 26.08
N ARG A 210 -13.00 10.86 24.97
CA ARG A 210 -13.53 11.32 23.68
C ARG A 210 -13.57 10.18 22.68
N GLU A 211 -14.74 10.01 22.07
CA GLU A 211 -14.95 9.10 20.95
C GLU A 211 -14.66 9.82 19.62
N TYR A 212 -13.97 9.11 18.73
CA TYR A 212 -13.72 9.55 17.37
C TYR A 212 -14.05 8.43 16.39
N LEU A 213 -14.44 8.84 15.18
CA LEU A 213 -14.65 7.96 14.05
C LEU A 213 -13.49 8.14 13.06
N ILE A 214 -12.78 7.06 12.76
CA ILE A 214 -11.71 7.02 11.78
C ILE A 214 -12.27 6.47 10.48
N CYS A 215 -12.04 7.19 9.38
CA CYS A 215 -12.39 6.74 8.04
C CYS A 215 -11.10 6.58 7.23
N PHE A 216 -10.75 5.33 6.92
CA PHE A 216 -9.53 5.01 6.19
C PHE A 216 -9.61 5.43 4.72
N LYS A 217 -10.78 5.30 4.09
CA LYS A 217 -11.03 5.73 2.71
C LYS A 217 -10.75 7.23 2.51
N ASP A 218 -11.29 8.05 3.41
CA ASP A 218 -11.14 9.50 3.31
C ASP A 218 -9.82 10.01 3.93
N MET A 219 -9.14 9.17 4.73
CA MET A 219 -7.98 9.55 5.54
C MET A 219 -8.29 10.70 6.53
N TYR A 220 -9.37 10.57 7.29
CA TYR A 220 -9.77 11.54 8.32
C TYR A 220 -10.28 10.90 9.61
N GLN A 221 -9.96 11.55 10.72
CA GLN A 221 -10.56 11.35 12.02
C GLN A 221 -11.65 12.42 12.24
N ARG A 222 -12.82 12.02 12.76
CA ARG A 222 -13.96 12.89 13.05
C ARG A 222 -14.36 12.75 14.52
N ASN A 223 -14.56 13.86 15.23
CA ASN A 223 -15.19 13.84 16.54
C ASN A 223 -16.70 14.09 16.36
N LEU A 224 -17.53 13.12 16.74
CA LEU A 224 -18.98 13.23 16.53
C LEU A 224 -19.62 14.32 17.42
N LYS A 225 -19.11 14.49 18.64
CA LYS A 225 -19.63 15.45 19.62
C LYS A 225 -19.29 16.90 19.28
N HIS A 226 -18.07 17.15 18.83
CA HIS A 226 -17.55 18.50 18.59
C HIS A 226 -17.46 18.86 17.10
N ARG A 227 -17.90 17.96 16.19
CA ARG A 227 -17.82 18.11 14.72
C ARG A 227 -16.44 18.52 14.20
N THR A 228 -15.38 18.19 14.93
CA THR A 228 -14.00 18.47 14.49
C THR A 228 -13.52 17.37 13.54
N LYS A 229 -12.81 17.75 12.49
CA LYS A 229 -12.25 16.85 11.48
C LYS A 229 -10.74 17.07 11.41
N ARG A 230 -9.96 15.99 11.54
CA ARG A 230 -8.49 16.01 11.47
C ARG A 230 -8.01 15.07 10.38
N ARG A 231 -7.10 15.54 9.54
CA ARG A 231 -6.50 14.72 8.49
C ARG A 231 -5.62 13.64 9.12
N MET A 232 -5.64 12.45 8.54
CA MET A 232 -4.79 11.34 8.92
C MET A 232 -3.74 11.07 7.86
N CYS A 233 -2.65 10.42 8.27
CA CYS A 233 -1.59 9.98 7.39
C CYS A 233 -1.08 8.62 7.85
N ARG A 234 -0.81 7.73 6.90
CA ARG A 234 -0.22 6.41 7.13
C ARG A 234 1.15 6.39 6.47
N ARG A 235 2.23 6.26 7.25
CA ARG A 235 3.61 6.23 6.76
C ARG A 235 4.39 5.06 7.37
N PRO A 236 5.32 4.44 6.63
CA PRO A 236 6.19 3.41 7.20
C PRO A 236 7.21 4.04 8.14
N LEU A 237 7.73 3.26 9.09
CA LEU A 237 8.95 3.61 9.79
C LEU A 237 10.14 3.50 8.83
N PHE A 238 10.95 4.55 8.73
CA PHE A 238 12.14 4.54 7.90
C PHE A 238 13.16 3.51 8.37
N VAL A 239 13.75 2.79 7.42
CA VAL A 239 14.86 1.86 7.65
C VAL A 239 15.94 2.16 6.61
N SER A 240 17.09 2.65 7.03
CA SER A 240 18.20 2.91 6.09
C SER A 240 18.83 1.62 5.58
N ARG A 241 19.57 1.68 4.48
CA ARG A 241 20.39 0.58 3.98
C ARG A 241 21.34 0.06 5.05
N ALA A 242 22.01 0.97 5.77
CA ALA A 242 22.93 0.60 6.84
C ALA A 242 22.22 -0.18 7.95
N GLU A 243 20.99 0.21 8.31
CA GLU A 243 20.18 -0.50 9.29
C GLU A 243 19.72 -1.88 8.79
N VAL A 244 19.36 -2.00 7.51
CA VAL A 244 19.05 -3.30 6.88
C VAL A 244 20.27 -4.22 6.96
N GLU A 245 21.45 -3.73 6.59
CA GLU A 245 22.70 -4.50 6.63
C GLU A 245 23.03 -4.97 8.05
N ARG A 246 22.85 -4.09 9.06
CA ARG A 246 23.01 -4.43 10.48
C ARG A 246 22.06 -5.55 10.90
N LEU A 247 20.76 -5.39 10.64
CA LEU A 247 19.73 -6.38 11.00
C LEU A 247 19.95 -7.73 10.30
N VAL A 248 20.34 -7.73 9.02
CA VAL A 248 20.68 -8.96 8.29
C VAL A 248 21.93 -9.61 8.90
N GLY A 249 22.94 -8.83 9.27
CA GLY A 249 24.13 -9.32 9.96
C GLY A 249 23.83 -10.00 11.30
N GLU A 250 22.93 -9.43 12.10
CA GLU A 250 22.49 -9.99 13.38
C GLU A 250 21.76 -11.33 13.22
N LEU A 251 20.89 -11.44 12.22
CA LEU A 251 20.18 -12.70 11.93
C LEU A 251 21.13 -13.83 11.52
N ARG A 252 22.21 -13.50 10.79
CA ARG A 252 23.22 -14.50 10.40
C ARG A 252 23.95 -15.02 11.63
N LYS A 253 24.44 -14.13 12.50
CA LYS A 253 25.10 -14.49 13.75
C LYS A 253 24.22 -15.36 14.66
N ALA A 254 22.93 -15.01 14.79
CA ALA A 254 21.98 -15.78 15.58
C ALA A 254 21.76 -17.20 15.00
N SER A 255 21.73 -17.32 13.66
CA SER A 255 21.60 -18.62 12.99
C SER A 255 22.84 -19.48 13.21
N ASP A 256 24.03 -18.90 13.11
CA ASP A 256 25.31 -19.62 13.31
C ASP A 256 25.47 -20.10 14.76
N HIS A 257 25.06 -19.28 15.74
CA HIS A 257 25.09 -19.65 17.16
C HIS A 257 24.14 -20.82 17.49
N LEU A 258 22.96 -20.88 16.86
CA LEU A 258 22.01 -21.98 17.06
C LEU A 258 22.51 -23.29 16.44
N VAL A 259 23.25 -23.23 15.33
CA VAL A 259 23.88 -24.41 14.72
C VAL A 259 25.00 -24.94 15.62
N LEU A 260 25.82 -24.06 16.19
CA LEU A 260 26.92 -24.46 17.09
C LEU A 260 26.45 -24.98 18.45
N SER A 261 25.31 -24.53 18.97
CA SER A 261 24.74 -25.03 20.24
C SER A 261 23.97 -26.35 20.12
N SER A 262 23.81 -26.86 18.90
CA SER A 262 23.09 -28.12 18.60
C SER A 262 24.03 -29.28 18.23
N LEU A 263 25.34 -29.06 18.36
CA LEU A 263 26.42 -30.04 18.23
C LEU A 263 27.01 -30.33 19.61
#